data_AF-A0A354FFM1-F1
#
_entry.id   AF-A0A354FFM1-F1
#
_cell.length_a   1.000
_cell.length_b   1.000
_cell.length_c   1.000
_cell.angle_alpha   90.00
_cell.angle_beta   90.00
_cell.angle_gamma   90.00
#
_symmetry.space_group_name_H-M   'P 1'
#
loop_
_entity.id
_entity.type
_entity.pdbx_description
1 polymer ?
#
loop_
_entity_poly.entity_id
_entity_poly.type
_entity_poly.pdbx_seq_one_letter_code
_entity_poly.pdbx_strand_id
1 'polypeptide(L)'
;WMYIGPQGIVHGTFNTLLNAGRLKLGVPQDGDLRGHIFVSSGLGGMSGAQPKAVEIANGVGIFAEVDESRIKTRHDQGWVGMVSDNLEEIFRTAREYQQKKETISIAYHGNIVDLLEYAVENDIHIELLSDQTSCHAVYEGGYCPQGVTFEERTRLLTEDRDKFNDLVDKSLHRHFHLIQALVEKGTYFFD
;
A
#
# COMPACT_ATOMS: atom_id res chain seq x y z
N TRP A 1 17.61 -9.59 -20.23
CA TRP A 1 18.12 -8.88 -19.04
C TRP A 1 18.00 -7.37 -19.27
N MET A 2 16.89 -6.75 -18.86
CA MET A 2 16.58 -5.33 -19.14
C MET A 2 15.96 -4.61 -17.94
N TYR A 3 16.04 -5.21 -16.74
CA TYR A 3 15.50 -4.59 -15.52
C TYR A 3 16.43 -3.46 -15.05
N ILE A 4 15.89 -2.25 -14.96
CA ILE A 4 16.64 -1.02 -14.59
C ILE A 4 16.32 -0.55 -13.16
N GLY A 5 15.86 -1.48 -12.31
CA GLY A 5 15.34 -1.11 -11.00
C GLY A 5 13.95 -0.46 -11.08
N PRO A 6 13.44 0.02 -9.93
CA PRO A 6 12.09 0.59 -9.86
C PRO A 6 11.90 1.90 -10.66
N GLN A 7 12.97 2.58 -11.05
CA GLN A 7 12.89 3.84 -11.81
C GLN A 7 12.10 3.69 -13.12
N GLY A 8 12.15 2.52 -13.76
CA GLY A 8 11.37 2.23 -14.97
C GLY A 8 9.85 2.23 -14.76
N ILE A 9 9.39 2.07 -13.51
CA ILE A 9 7.97 1.93 -13.16
C ILE A 9 7.40 3.20 -12.52
N VAL A 10 8.24 4.03 -11.88
CA VAL A 10 7.80 5.30 -11.23
C VAL A 10 6.93 6.14 -12.16
N HIS A 11 7.33 6.32 -13.42
CA HIS A 11 6.56 7.10 -14.39
C HIS A 11 5.21 6.45 -14.75
N GLY A 12 5.17 5.12 -14.85
CA GLY A 12 3.93 4.38 -15.10
C GLY A 12 2.95 4.55 -13.93
N THR A 13 3.41 4.27 -12.71
CA THR A 13 2.59 4.41 -11.49
C THR A 13 2.12 5.84 -11.28
N PHE A 14 2.97 6.84 -11.52
CA PHE A 14 2.61 8.26 -11.45
C PHE A 14 1.44 8.59 -12.39
N ASN A 15 1.50 8.14 -13.64
CA ASN A 15 0.41 8.37 -14.60
C ASN A 15 -0.88 7.65 -14.19
N THR A 16 -0.78 6.42 -13.66
CA THR A 16 -1.94 5.70 -13.15
C THR A 16 -2.63 6.48 -12.04
N LEU A 17 -1.86 6.98 -11.07
CA LEU A 17 -2.38 7.73 -9.92
C LEU A 17 -3.04 9.05 -10.34
N LEU A 18 -2.39 9.84 -11.21
CA LEU A 18 -2.99 11.07 -11.73
C LEU A 18 -4.28 10.81 -12.52
N ASN A 19 -4.29 9.76 -13.34
CA ASN A 19 -5.49 9.42 -14.12
C ASN A 19 -6.62 8.91 -13.21
N ALA A 20 -6.31 8.14 -12.17
CA ALA A 20 -7.30 7.76 -11.15
C ALA A 20 -7.88 9.01 -10.46
N GLY A 21 -7.03 9.95 -10.04
CA GLY A 21 -7.46 11.23 -9.46
C GLY A 21 -8.35 12.04 -10.40
N ARG A 22 -8.00 12.14 -11.68
CA ARG A 22 -8.81 12.85 -12.70
C ARG A 22 -10.18 12.18 -12.91
N LEU A 23 -10.21 10.85 -12.99
CA LEU A 23 -11.42 10.09 -13.27
C LEU A 23 -12.38 10.05 -12.08
N LYS A 24 -11.86 10.11 -10.84
CA LYS A 24 -12.63 9.75 -9.64
C LYS A 24 -12.71 10.85 -8.59
N LEU A 25 -11.70 11.72 -8.52
CA LEU A 25 -11.63 12.79 -7.52
C LEU A 25 -11.83 14.18 -8.14
N GLY A 26 -12.04 14.25 -9.46
CA GLY A 26 -12.26 15.52 -10.16
C GLY A 26 -11.00 16.38 -10.29
N VAL A 27 -9.81 15.77 -10.19
CA VAL A 27 -8.54 16.47 -10.40
C VAL A 27 -8.50 17.06 -11.82
N PRO A 28 -8.19 18.36 -12.00
CA PRO A 28 -8.07 18.96 -13.33
C PRO A 28 -6.99 18.30 -14.20
N GLN A 29 -7.06 18.50 -15.52
CA GLN A 29 -6.04 17.95 -16.43
C GLN A 29 -4.64 18.49 -16.14
N ASP A 30 -4.53 19.74 -15.75
CA ASP A 30 -3.32 20.44 -15.31
C ASP A 30 -3.09 20.37 -13.78
N GLY A 31 -3.93 19.62 -13.05
CA GLY A 31 -3.85 19.43 -11.61
C GLY A 31 -3.00 18.23 -11.18
N ASP A 32 -2.87 18.08 -9.86
CA ASP A 32 -2.15 16.99 -9.19
C ASP A 32 -2.95 16.44 -7.99
N LEU A 33 -2.36 15.54 -7.20
CA LEU A 33 -3.04 14.87 -6.08
C LEU A 33 -2.94 15.62 -4.74
N ARG A 34 -2.63 16.92 -4.75
CA ARG A 34 -2.57 17.69 -3.50
C ARG A 34 -3.88 17.65 -2.73
N GLY A 35 -3.78 17.19 -1.48
CA GLY A 35 -4.94 17.01 -0.61
C GLY A 35 -5.71 15.71 -0.83
N HIS A 36 -5.16 14.78 -1.62
CA HIS A 36 -5.74 13.46 -1.83
C HIS A 36 -4.88 12.34 -1.23
N ILE A 37 -5.54 11.32 -0.70
CA ILE A 37 -4.93 10.14 -0.08
C ILE A 37 -4.98 8.93 -1.03
N PHE A 38 -3.84 8.24 -1.14
CA PHE A 38 -3.71 6.93 -1.76
C PHE A 38 -3.17 5.91 -0.75
N VAL A 39 -3.85 4.78 -0.64
CA VAL A 39 -3.42 3.63 0.16
C VAL A 39 -3.07 2.47 -0.76
N SER A 40 -1.99 1.77 -0.47
CA SER A 40 -1.59 0.54 -1.17
C SER A 40 -0.71 -0.34 -0.29
N SER A 41 -0.17 -1.40 -0.87
CA SER A 41 0.68 -2.39 -0.22
C SER A 41 1.89 -2.75 -1.09
N GLY A 42 2.89 -3.35 -0.43
CA GLY A 42 4.10 -3.85 -1.05
C GLY A 42 5.13 -2.74 -1.31
N LEU A 43 6.35 -2.97 -0.85
CA LEU A 43 7.53 -2.15 -1.11
C LEU A 43 8.66 -2.98 -1.71
N GLY A 44 8.29 -3.95 -2.55
CA GLY A 44 9.20 -4.84 -3.26
C GLY A 44 9.92 -4.16 -4.43
N GLY A 45 10.48 -4.96 -5.34
CA GLY A 45 11.27 -4.46 -6.48
C GLY A 45 10.52 -3.42 -7.32
N MET A 46 9.31 -3.76 -7.78
CA MET A 46 8.43 -2.89 -8.56
C MET A 46 7.55 -2.01 -7.67
N SER A 47 6.94 -2.61 -6.64
CA SER A 47 6.00 -1.92 -5.76
C SER A 47 6.63 -0.86 -4.87
N GLY A 48 7.95 -0.90 -4.68
CA GLY A 48 8.70 0.19 -4.07
C GLY A 48 8.67 1.51 -4.85
N ALA A 49 8.22 1.53 -6.11
CA ALA A 49 8.07 2.78 -6.89
C ALA A 49 6.84 3.61 -6.49
N GLN A 50 5.85 3.02 -5.83
CA GLN A 50 4.58 3.69 -5.49
C GLN A 50 4.77 4.91 -4.56
N PRO A 51 5.56 4.83 -3.47
CA PRO A 51 5.87 5.98 -2.62
C PRO A 51 6.37 7.19 -3.42
N LYS A 52 7.35 6.95 -4.31
CA LYS A 52 7.92 8.03 -5.09
C LYS A 52 6.96 8.59 -6.13
N ALA A 53 6.16 7.73 -6.74
CA ALA A 53 5.14 8.14 -7.69
C ALA A 53 4.07 9.06 -7.05
N VAL A 54 3.62 8.73 -5.83
CA VAL A 54 2.70 9.59 -5.07
C VAL A 54 3.33 10.94 -4.74
N GLU A 55 4.59 10.96 -4.31
CA GLU A 55 5.27 12.21 -4.02
C GLU A 55 5.41 13.13 -5.24
N ILE A 56 5.75 12.56 -6.40
CA ILE A 56 5.83 13.32 -7.65
C ILE A 56 4.44 13.83 -8.07
N ALA A 57 3.39 13.08 -7.76
CA ALA A 57 2.00 13.51 -7.93
C ALA A 57 1.51 14.47 -6.84
N ASN A 58 2.38 14.90 -5.91
CA ASN A 58 2.07 15.76 -4.76
C ASN A 58 0.93 15.24 -3.85
N GLY A 59 0.71 13.92 -3.81
CA GLY A 59 -0.32 13.30 -2.97
C GLY A 59 0.18 12.86 -1.60
N VAL A 60 -0.71 12.28 -0.79
CA VAL A 60 -0.39 11.59 0.47
C VAL A 60 -0.49 10.08 0.24
N GLY A 61 0.57 9.34 0.54
CA GLY A 61 0.65 7.89 0.30
C GLY A 61 0.85 7.10 1.58
N ILE A 62 0.11 6.01 1.76
CA ILE A 62 0.31 5.04 2.84
C ILE A 62 0.53 3.65 2.24
N PHE A 63 1.61 2.98 2.62
CA PHE A 63 2.05 1.72 2.02
C PHE A 63 2.33 0.67 3.07
N ALA A 64 1.50 -0.38 3.14
CA ALA A 64 1.73 -1.51 4.04
C ALA A 64 2.83 -2.44 3.51
N GLU A 65 3.79 -2.79 4.35
CA GLU A 65 4.82 -3.77 4.08
C GLU A 65 5.18 -4.53 5.36
N VAL A 66 5.30 -5.85 5.24
CA VAL A 66 5.61 -6.75 6.37
C VAL A 66 7.10 -7.02 6.50
N ASP A 67 7.87 -6.82 5.43
CA ASP A 67 9.33 -7.04 5.40
C ASP A 67 10.07 -5.74 5.73
N GLU A 68 10.56 -5.62 6.97
CA GLU A 68 11.32 -4.45 7.43
C GLU A 68 12.51 -4.11 6.49
N SER A 69 13.14 -5.13 5.90
CA SER A 69 14.28 -4.91 4.98
C SER A 69 13.86 -4.14 3.73
N ARG A 70 12.62 -4.33 3.26
CA ARG A 70 12.07 -3.62 2.10
C ARG A 70 11.75 -2.17 2.43
N ILE A 71 11.14 -1.94 3.59
CA ILE A 71 10.85 -0.60 4.13
C ILE A 71 12.15 0.18 4.25
N LYS A 72 13.14 -0.37 4.96
CA LYS A 72 14.44 0.25 5.17
C LYS A 72 15.11 0.63 3.86
N THR A 73 15.10 -0.27 2.88
CA THR A 73 15.66 0.01 1.55
C THR A 73 15.03 1.26 0.91
N ARG A 74 13.71 1.44 1.00
CA ARG A 74 13.01 2.57 0.34
C ARG A 74 13.16 3.86 1.15
N HIS A 75 13.22 3.75 2.47
CA HIS A 75 13.49 4.88 3.34
C HIS A 75 14.93 5.41 3.12
N ASP A 76 15.93 4.53 3.08
CA ASP A 76 17.34 4.89 2.82
C ASP A 76 17.53 5.51 1.42
N GLN A 77 16.67 5.15 0.46
CA GLN A 77 16.63 5.76 -0.88
C GLN A 77 15.97 7.14 -0.91
N GLY A 78 15.34 7.58 0.17
CA GLY A 78 14.54 8.81 0.23
C GLY A 78 13.24 8.71 -0.59
N TRP A 79 12.70 7.50 -0.74
CA TRP A 79 11.45 7.25 -1.44
C TRP A 79 10.26 7.12 -0.50
N VAL A 80 10.53 6.76 0.77
CA VAL A 80 9.59 6.77 1.88
C VAL A 80 10.04 7.86 2.85
N GLY A 81 9.15 8.80 3.18
CA GLY A 81 9.44 9.92 4.07
C GLY A 81 9.20 9.64 5.56
N MET A 82 8.28 8.73 5.89
CA MET A 82 7.97 8.32 7.26
C MET A 82 7.80 6.81 7.35
N VAL A 83 8.25 6.20 8.44
CA VAL A 83 8.02 4.79 8.76
C VAL A 83 7.40 4.71 10.15
N SER A 84 6.34 3.93 10.31
CA SER A 84 5.72 3.65 11.61
C SER A 84 5.02 2.28 11.59
N ASP A 85 4.89 1.66 12.74
CA ASP A 85 4.05 0.49 13.00
C ASP A 85 2.75 0.86 13.75
N ASN A 86 2.55 2.15 14.04
CA ASN A 86 1.39 2.66 14.75
C ASN A 86 0.35 3.23 13.77
N LEU A 87 -0.76 2.49 13.62
CA LEU A 87 -1.87 2.85 12.72
C LEU A 87 -2.50 4.21 13.04
N GLU A 88 -2.63 4.56 14.32
CA GLU A 88 -3.16 5.87 14.72
C GLU A 88 -2.24 7.01 14.26
N GLU A 89 -0.93 6.85 14.48
CA GLU A 89 0.07 7.83 14.05
C GLU A 89 0.09 8.02 12.53
N ILE A 90 -0.02 6.91 11.80
CA ILE A 90 -0.01 6.87 10.33
C ILE A 90 -1.21 7.65 9.77
N PHE A 91 -2.42 7.32 10.20
CA PHE A 91 -3.61 8.00 9.70
C PHE A 91 -3.73 9.45 10.19
N ARG A 92 -3.27 9.75 11.42
CA ARG A 92 -3.18 11.14 11.91
C ARG A 92 -2.25 11.97 11.03
N THR A 93 -1.05 11.46 10.75
CA THR A 93 -0.05 12.16 9.94
C THR A 93 -0.53 12.32 8.49
N ALA A 94 -1.09 11.26 7.90
CA ALA A 94 -1.67 11.33 6.56
C ALA A 94 -2.73 12.43 6.45
N ARG A 95 -3.63 12.52 7.44
CA ARG A 95 -4.68 13.55 7.48
C ARG A 95 -4.11 14.96 7.65
N GLU A 96 -3.08 15.14 8.47
CA GLU A 96 -2.40 16.44 8.62
C GLU A 96 -1.80 16.93 7.28
N TYR A 97 -1.09 16.06 6.57
CA TYR A 97 -0.49 16.40 5.26
C TYR A 97 -1.56 16.62 4.19
N GLN A 98 -2.63 15.83 4.22
CA GLN A 98 -3.79 16.00 3.34
C GLN A 98 -4.40 17.41 3.52
N GLN A 99 -4.61 17.84 4.77
CA GLN A 99 -5.16 19.16 5.09
C GLN A 99 -4.21 20.31 4.70
N LYS A 100 -2.91 20.13 4.91
CA LYS A 100 -1.88 21.11 4.50
C LYS A 100 -1.69 21.18 2.98
N LYS A 101 -2.20 20.19 2.24
CA LYS A 101 -1.95 20.00 0.80
C LYS A 101 -0.45 19.85 0.50
N GLU A 102 0.23 19.19 1.41
CA GLU A 102 1.64 18.82 1.31
C GLU A 102 1.75 17.32 1.03
N THR A 103 2.84 16.92 0.38
CA THR A 103 3.06 15.52 0.04
C THR A 103 3.82 14.79 1.14
N ILE A 104 3.49 13.51 1.33
CA ILE A 104 4.24 12.58 2.17
C ILE A 104 4.01 11.16 1.68
N SER A 105 5.06 10.34 1.79
CA SER A 105 4.99 8.90 1.64
C SER A 105 5.26 8.22 2.98
N ILE A 106 4.31 7.39 3.44
CA ILE A 106 4.35 6.73 4.75
C ILE A 106 4.40 5.22 4.51
N ALA A 107 5.41 4.53 5.05
CA ALA A 107 5.41 3.09 5.14
C ALA A 107 4.83 2.64 6.48
N TYR A 108 3.80 1.80 6.41
CA TYR A 108 3.29 1.05 7.55
C TYR A 108 4.05 -0.27 7.65
N HIS A 109 4.77 -0.50 8.74
CA HIS A 109 5.35 -1.80 9.03
C HIS A 109 4.29 -2.72 9.62
N GLY A 110 3.64 -3.49 8.76
CA GLY A 110 2.53 -4.37 9.13
C GLY A 110 1.76 -4.88 7.90
N ASN A 111 0.69 -5.64 8.16
CA ASN A 111 -0.09 -6.26 7.09
C ASN A 111 -1.11 -5.27 6.51
N ILE A 112 -1.30 -5.27 5.18
CA ILE A 112 -2.34 -4.46 4.53
C ILE A 112 -3.73 -4.75 5.10
N VAL A 113 -4.00 -5.99 5.50
CA VAL A 113 -5.29 -6.37 6.08
C VAL A 113 -5.52 -5.65 7.40
N ASP A 114 -4.50 -5.50 8.26
CA ASP A 114 -4.61 -4.75 9.52
C ASP A 114 -4.84 -3.26 9.26
N LEU A 115 -4.15 -2.69 8.26
CA LEU A 115 -4.31 -1.29 7.85
C LEU A 115 -5.74 -0.97 7.39
N LEU A 116 -6.30 -1.82 6.52
CA LEU A 116 -7.64 -1.64 5.98
C LEU A 116 -8.72 -1.93 7.03
N GLU A 117 -8.51 -2.92 7.89
CA GLU A 117 -9.39 -3.22 9.03
C GLU A 117 -9.50 -2.01 9.96
N TYR A 118 -8.37 -1.41 10.32
CA TYR A 118 -8.35 -0.19 11.12
C TYR A 118 -9.09 0.97 10.45
N ALA A 119 -8.90 1.15 9.13
CA ALA A 119 -9.63 2.19 8.39
C ALA A 119 -11.15 1.98 8.40
N VAL A 120 -11.61 0.73 8.24
CA VAL A 120 -13.03 0.38 8.28
C VAL A 120 -13.63 0.61 9.67
N GLU A 121 -12.94 0.14 10.72
CA GLU A 121 -13.41 0.23 12.11
C GLU A 121 -13.46 1.66 12.64
N ASN A 122 -12.53 2.52 12.21
CA ASN A 122 -12.45 3.91 12.63
C ASN A 122 -13.11 4.90 11.66
N ASP A 123 -13.87 4.38 10.69
CA ASP A 123 -14.57 5.17 9.66
C ASP A 123 -13.66 6.18 8.92
N ILE A 124 -12.44 5.74 8.62
CA ILE A 124 -11.45 6.54 7.91
C ILE A 124 -11.72 6.43 6.41
N HIS A 125 -12.02 7.55 5.79
CA HIS A 125 -12.23 7.60 4.35
C HIS A 125 -10.90 7.51 3.59
N ILE A 126 -10.79 6.50 2.72
CA ILE A 126 -9.69 6.33 1.75
C ILE A 126 -10.24 6.67 0.37
N GLU A 127 -9.62 7.62 -0.33
CA GLU A 127 -10.09 8.07 -1.65
C GLU A 127 -9.68 7.08 -2.75
N LEU A 128 -8.39 6.75 -2.80
CA LEU A 128 -7.82 5.81 -3.77
C LEU A 128 -7.18 4.63 -3.04
N LEU A 129 -7.46 3.42 -3.50
CA LEU A 129 -6.92 2.18 -2.95
C LEU A 129 -6.44 1.26 -4.07
N SER A 130 -5.31 0.58 -3.85
CA SER A 130 -4.81 -0.49 -4.72
C SER A 130 -4.05 -1.52 -3.88
N ASP A 131 -3.52 -2.55 -4.53
CA ASP A 131 -2.64 -3.53 -3.90
C ASP A 131 -1.51 -3.89 -4.88
N GLN A 132 -0.28 -4.01 -4.40
CA GLN A 132 0.83 -4.49 -5.22
C GLN A 132 1.71 -5.47 -4.45
N THR A 133 1.06 -6.27 -3.58
CA THR A 133 1.66 -7.51 -3.10
C THR A 133 1.85 -8.49 -4.26
N SER A 134 2.73 -9.48 -4.10
CA SER A 134 3.03 -10.44 -5.16
C SER A 134 1.99 -11.57 -5.22
N CYS A 135 0.71 -11.22 -5.36
CA CYS A 135 -0.40 -12.19 -5.46
C CYS A 135 -0.27 -13.17 -6.65
N HIS A 136 0.52 -12.83 -7.67
CA HIS A 136 0.87 -13.76 -8.76
C HIS A 136 1.67 -14.98 -8.29
N ALA A 137 2.29 -14.93 -7.11
CA ALA A 137 3.08 -15.99 -6.49
C ALA A 137 2.63 -16.22 -5.03
N VAL A 138 1.31 -16.14 -4.80
CA VAL A 138 0.70 -16.11 -3.46
C VAL A 138 1.16 -17.26 -2.57
N TYR A 139 1.13 -18.50 -3.05
CA TYR A 139 1.51 -19.70 -2.29
C TYR A 139 3.04 -19.96 -2.26
N GLU A 140 3.83 -19.08 -2.85
CA GLU A 140 5.31 -19.14 -2.87
C GLU A 140 5.93 -18.08 -1.96
N GLY A 141 5.11 -17.41 -1.14
CA GLY A 141 5.56 -16.35 -0.23
C GLY A 141 5.46 -14.94 -0.82
N GLY A 142 4.78 -14.79 -1.96
CA GLY A 142 4.46 -13.48 -2.52
C GLY A 142 3.45 -12.68 -1.71
N TYR A 143 2.67 -13.35 -0.86
CA TYR A 143 1.70 -12.77 0.06
C TYR A 143 1.96 -13.28 1.48
N CYS A 144 1.94 -12.37 2.46
CA CYS A 144 2.07 -12.72 3.87
C CYS A 144 0.68 -12.72 4.52
N PRO A 145 0.20 -13.85 5.06
CA PRO A 145 -1.11 -13.88 5.70
C PRO A 145 -1.14 -12.99 6.94
N GLN A 146 -2.30 -12.40 7.23
CA GLN A 146 -2.57 -11.64 8.44
C GLN A 146 -2.39 -12.53 9.69
N GLY A 147 -1.95 -11.94 10.79
CA GLY A 147 -1.83 -12.63 12.09
C GLY A 147 -0.56 -13.47 12.28
N VAL A 148 0.36 -13.47 11.30
CA VAL A 148 1.70 -14.04 11.46
C VAL A 148 2.77 -13.01 11.07
N THR A 149 3.95 -13.11 11.69
CA THR A 149 5.08 -12.25 11.32
C THR A 149 5.70 -12.69 9.99
N PHE A 150 6.53 -11.83 9.40
CA PHE A 150 7.28 -12.15 8.19
C PHE A 150 8.18 -13.39 8.37
N GLU A 151 8.83 -13.52 9.53
CA GLU A 151 9.67 -14.67 9.87
C GLU A 151 8.84 -15.94 10.01
N GLU A 152 7.71 -15.89 10.72
CA GLU A 152 6.84 -17.06 10.89
C GLU A 152 6.28 -17.52 9.55
N ARG A 153 5.84 -16.58 8.71
CA ARG A 153 5.44 -16.88 7.34
C ARG A 153 6.54 -17.60 6.57
N THR A 154 7.78 -17.11 6.68
CA THR A 154 8.93 -17.71 5.98
C THR A 154 9.22 -19.11 6.48
N ARG A 155 9.05 -19.34 7.78
CA ARG A 155 9.17 -20.67 8.41
C ARG A 155 8.07 -21.62 7.90
N LEU A 156 6.81 -21.18 7.89
CA LEU A 156 5.66 -21.98 7.42
C LEU A 156 5.81 -22.42 5.96
N LEU A 157 6.37 -21.59 5.08
CA LEU A 157 6.65 -21.98 3.69
C LEU A 157 7.53 -23.23 3.56
N THR A 158 8.39 -23.46 4.55
CA THR A 158 9.33 -24.60 4.57
C THR A 158 8.79 -25.75 5.41
N GLU A 159 8.18 -25.45 6.54
CA GLU A 159 7.82 -26.45 7.56
C GLU A 159 6.38 -26.97 7.44
N ASP A 160 5.43 -26.14 7.00
CA ASP A 160 3.99 -26.49 6.99
C ASP A 160 3.25 -25.68 5.91
N ARG A 161 3.40 -26.15 4.65
CA ARG A 161 2.86 -25.47 3.47
C ARG A 161 1.34 -25.51 3.40
N ASP A 162 0.71 -26.55 3.94
CA ASP A 162 -0.75 -26.66 3.97
C ASP A 162 -1.34 -25.61 4.92
N LYS A 163 -0.75 -25.44 6.12
CA LYS A 163 -1.13 -24.37 7.04
C LYS A 163 -0.87 -22.99 6.46
N PHE A 164 0.26 -22.79 5.76
CA PHE A 164 0.53 -21.52 5.08
C PHE A 164 -0.57 -21.18 4.07
N ASN A 165 -0.94 -22.13 3.20
CA ASN A 165 -1.97 -21.91 2.19
C ASN A 165 -3.35 -21.60 2.82
N ASP A 166 -3.75 -22.34 3.86
CA ASP A 166 -5.00 -22.08 4.59
C ASP A 166 -5.05 -20.67 5.21
N LEU A 167 -3.94 -20.22 5.80
CA LEU A 167 -3.84 -18.86 6.33
C LEU A 167 -3.89 -17.79 5.23
N VAL A 168 -3.21 -18.04 4.10
CA VAL A 168 -3.25 -17.16 2.93
C VAL A 168 -4.68 -17.00 2.42
N ASP A 169 -5.41 -18.10 2.24
CA ASP A 169 -6.78 -18.08 1.72
C ASP A 169 -7.72 -17.29 2.67
N LYS A 170 -7.61 -17.52 3.98
CA LYS A 170 -8.33 -16.76 5.01
C LYS A 170 -8.03 -15.27 4.96
N SER A 171 -6.74 -14.93 4.83
CA SER A 171 -6.29 -13.54 4.76
C SER A 171 -6.77 -12.84 3.49
N LEU A 172 -6.71 -13.50 2.33
CA LEU A 172 -7.21 -12.95 1.07
C LEU A 172 -8.73 -12.76 1.09
N HIS A 173 -9.47 -13.70 1.69
CA HIS A 173 -10.90 -13.53 1.91
C HIS A 173 -11.16 -12.28 2.78
N ARG A 174 -10.45 -12.12 3.90
CA ARG A 174 -10.61 -10.92 4.74
C ARG A 174 -10.25 -9.64 3.98
N HIS A 175 -9.14 -9.66 3.24
CA HIS A 175 -8.67 -8.54 2.43
C HIS A 175 -9.72 -8.09 1.41
N PHE A 176 -10.31 -9.02 0.65
CA PHE A 176 -11.37 -8.74 -0.31
C PHE A 176 -12.60 -8.08 0.35
N HIS A 177 -13.06 -8.59 1.49
CA HIS A 177 -14.23 -8.04 2.17
C HIS A 177 -13.97 -6.62 2.73
N LEU A 178 -12.75 -6.33 3.18
CA LEU A 178 -12.37 -4.98 3.62
C LEU A 178 -12.34 -4.00 2.44
N ILE A 179 -11.77 -4.41 1.31
CA ILE A 179 -11.82 -3.62 0.06
C ILE A 179 -13.28 -3.35 -0.32
N GLN A 180 -14.13 -4.37 -0.31
CA GLN A 180 -15.55 -4.21 -0.62
C GLN A 180 -16.24 -3.20 0.32
N ALA A 181 -16.00 -3.31 1.63
CA ALA A 181 -16.57 -2.38 2.62
C ALA A 181 -16.10 -0.93 2.40
N LEU A 182 -14.84 -0.72 2.02
CA LEU A 182 -14.31 0.61 1.69
C LEU A 182 -14.91 1.16 0.39
N VAL A 183 -15.06 0.31 -0.64
CA VAL A 183 -15.69 0.68 -1.92
C VAL A 183 -17.16 1.07 -1.72
N GLU A 184 -17.90 0.34 -0.87
CA GLU A 184 -19.28 0.70 -0.48
C GLU A 184 -19.36 2.08 0.19
N LYS A 185 -18.28 2.54 0.84
CA LYS A 185 -18.12 3.88 1.43
C LYS A 185 -17.51 4.91 0.47
N GLY A 186 -17.36 4.59 -0.80
CA GLY A 186 -16.93 5.53 -1.85
C GLY A 186 -15.44 5.51 -2.18
N THR A 187 -14.65 4.58 -1.61
CA THR A 187 -13.26 4.37 -2.05
C THR A 187 -13.22 3.89 -3.50
N TYR A 188 -12.32 4.45 -4.30
CA TYR A 188 -12.03 3.90 -5.61
C TYR A 188 -10.87 2.89 -5.52
N PHE A 189 -11.21 1.61 -5.60
CA PHE A 189 -10.24 0.53 -5.74
C PHE A 189 -9.89 0.26 -7.20
N PHE A 190 -8.60 0.02 -7.49
CA PHE A 190 -8.14 -0.49 -8.77
C PHE A 190 -7.00 -1.51 -8.58
N ASP A 191 -7.07 -2.59 -9.37
CA ASP A 191 -6.05 -3.64 -9.49
C ASP A 191 -4.91 -3.22 -10.43
#